data_AF-A0A1N6TNI4-F1
#
_entry.id   AF-A0A1N6TNI4-F1
#
_cell.length_a   1.000
_cell.length_b   1.000
_cell.length_c   1.000
_cell.angle_alpha   90.00
_cell.angle_beta   90.00
_cell.angle_gamma   90.00
#
_symmetry.space_group_name_H-M   'P 1'
#
loop_
_entity.id
_entity.type
_entity.pdbx_description
1 polymer ?
#
loop_
_entity_poly.entity_id
_entity_poly.type
_entity_poly.pdbx_seq_one_letter_code
_entity_poly.pdbx_strand_id
1 'polypeptide(L)'
;MSKLKRKDYEPLLEPLQVELAQMAQWAAATGQRILVLFEGRDTAGKGGAIKAVSEHLNPRQCRVVALPKPTEREASQWYFQRYVSHLPAAGEIVLFDRSWYNRAGVERIMGFATSAQVKAFLQQAPVFEKQLVDDGILLFKYWLSCDQVQQEKRFAERREDPLKGWKLSPIDLKARELYGDYTAAREAMLKATHTKDAPWTLVDFNDQKLGRLTLIRDLIDRLPDTHMDAEPIDFPSLPGKPKKERFGMVKPLTDFPLSKKKKD
;
A
#
# COMPACT_ATOMS: atom_id res chain seq x y z
N MET A 1 -5.03 -23.67 9.17
CA MET A 1 -3.72 -23.78 8.50
C MET A 1 -2.67 -23.03 9.32
N SER A 2 -1.45 -23.54 9.42
CA SER A 2 -0.36 -22.89 10.17
C SER A 2 0.12 -21.62 9.45
N LYS A 3 0.48 -20.57 10.22
CA LYS A 3 0.97 -19.30 9.65
C LYS A 3 2.31 -19.49 8.95
N LEU A 4 2.50 -18.87 7.80
CA LEU A 4 3.74 -18.90 7.02
C LEU A 4 4.91 -18.32 7.84
N LYS A 5 5.99 -19.08 7.98
CA LYS A 5 7.18 -18.61 8.73
C LYS A 5 8.00 -17.68 7.86
N ARG A 6 8.81 -16.82 8.49
CA ARG A 6 9.57 -15.77 7.78
C ARG A 6 10.56 -16.36 6.78
N LYS A 7 11.27 -17.40 7.19
CA LYS A 7 12.23 -18.16 6.37
C LYS A 7 11.62 -18.76 5.09
N ASP A 8 10.31 -19.03 5.09
CA ASP A 8 9.61 -19.61 3.95
C ASP A 8 8.95 -18.51 3.09
N TYR A 9 8.68 -17.34 3.69
CA TYR A 9 8.07 -16.19 3.01
C TYR A 9 9.07 -15.39 2.17
N GLU A 10 10.27 -15.12 2.69
CA GLU A 10 11.27 -14.28 2.00
C GLU A 10 11.65 -14.85 0.61
N PRO A 11 11.95 -16.17 0.46
CA PRO A 11 12.24 -16.75 -0.85
C PRO A 11 11.06 -16.74 -1.84
N LEU A 12 9.82 -16.68 -1.34
CA LEU A 12 8.62 -16.57 -2.19
C LEU A 12 8.34 -15.13 -2.62
N LEU A 13 8.75 -14.15 -1.81
CA LEU A 13 8.54 -12.74 -2.09
C LEU A 13 9.57 -12.20 -3.11
N GLU A 14 10.81 -12.64 -3.00
CA GLU A 14 11.93 -12.18 -3.84
C GLU A 14 11.63 -12.20 -5.36
N PRO A 15 11.16 -13.30 -5.98
CA PRO A 15 10.85 -13.29 -7.42
C PRO A 15 9.73 -12.30 -7.77
N LEU A 16 8.72 -12.17 -6.90
CA LEU A 16 7.64 -11.20 -7.12
C LEU A 16 8.15 -9.75 -7.05
N GLN A 17 9.15 -9.48 -6.21
CA GLN A 17 9.77 -8.15 -6.13
C GLN A 17 10.64 -7.84 -7.36
N VAL A 18 11.23 -8.85 -7.99
CA VAL A 18 11.90 -8.69 -9.30
C VAL A 18 10.88 -8.33 -10.38
N GLU A 19 9.76 -9.03 -10.45
CA GLU A 19 8.68 -8.72 -11.39
C GLU A 19 8.09 -7.31 -11.14
N LEU A 20 7.93 -6.90 -9.87
CA LEU A 20 7.54 -5.53 -9.54
C LEU A 20 8.58 -4.51 -10.03
N ALA A 21 9.87 -4.80 -9.93
CA ALA A 21 10.90 -3.90 -10.44
C ALA A 21 10.85 -3.78 -11.98
N GLN A 22 10.59 -4.88 -12.68
CA GLN A 22 10.39 -4.89 -14.14
C GLN A 22 9.14 -4.09 -14.53
N MET A 23 8.03 -4.31 -13.83
CA MET A 23 6.79 -3.53 -13.99
C MET A 23 7.02 -2.03 -13.80
N ALA A 24 7.84 -1.63 -12.83
CA ALA A 24 8.20 -0.24 -12.65
C ALA A 24 9.03 0.28 -13.82
N GLN A 25 10.06 -0.43 -14.28
CA GLN A 25 10.83 -0.02 -15.46
C GLN A 25 9.93 0.15 -16.70
N TRP A 26 9.02 -0.81 -16.92
CA TRP A 26 8.03 -0.74 -17.99
C TRP A 26 7.12 0.48 -17.88
N ALA A 27 6.60 0.78 -16.70
CA ALA A 27 5.76 1.96 -16.49
C ALA A 27 6.54 3.25 -16.81
N ALA A 28 7.80 3.36 -16.37
CA ALA A 28 8.65 4.51 -16.67
C ALA A 28 8.92 4.66 -18.17
N ALA A 29 9.23 3.56 -18.87
CA ALA A 29 9.56 3.58 -20.29
C ALA A 29 8.35 3.90 -21.18
N THR A 30 7.17 3.39 -20.81
CA THR A 30 5.93 3.58 -21.60
C THR A 30 5.13 4.82 -21.19
N GLY A 31 5.47 5.44 -20.06
CA GLY A 31 4.67 6.49 -19.46
C GLY A 31 3.38 5.98 -18.79
N GLN A 32 3.21 4.66 -18.63
CA GLN A 32 2.02 4.10 -17.98
C GLN A 32 1.89 4.62 -16.55
N ARG A 33 0.64 4.93 -16.17
CA ARG A 33 0.26 5.45 -14.87
C ARG A 33 -0.45 4.37 -14.07
N ILE A 34 0.03 4.09 -12.86
CA ILE A 34 -0.50 3.01 -12.02
C ILE A 34 -0.94 3.58 -10.67
N LEU A 35 -2.19 3.27 -10.29
CA LEU A 35 -2.78 3.69 -9.02
C LEU A 35 -3.31 2.48 -8.27
N VAL A 36 -2.81 2.25 -7.05
CA VAL A 36 -3.23 1.13 -6.20
C VAL A 36 -3.81 1.66 -4.90
N LEU A 37 -5.09 1.36 -4.64
CA LEU A 37 -5.77 1.71 -3.40
C LEU A 37 -5.73 0.52 -2.44
N PHE A 38 -5.18 0.73 -1.25
CA PHE A 38 -5.19 -0.25 -0.18
C PHE A 38 -6.24 0.14 0.86
N GLU A 39 -7.37 -0.57 0.84
CA GLU A 39 -8.42 -0.46 1.84
C GLU A 39 -8.51 -1.72 2.70
N GLY A 40 -9.26 -1.63 3.78
CA GLY A 40 -9.50 -2.73 4.69
C GLY A 40 -9.49 -2.28 6.14
N ARG A 41 -9.86 -3.20 7.03
CA ARG A 41 -10.01 -2.94 8.47
C ARG A 41 -8.71 -2.44 9.09
N ASP A 42 -8.85 -1.80 10.25
CA ASP A 42 -7.72 -1.49 11.10
C ASP A 42 -7.00 -2.77 11.48
N THR A 43 -5.66 -2.72 11.45
CA THR A 43 -4.76 -3.87 11.64
C THR A 43 -4.77 -4.95 10.56
N ALA A 44 -5.54 -4.82 9.47
CA ALA A 44 -5.61 -5.82 8.41
C ALA A 44 -4.24 -6.11 7.77
N GLY A 45 -3.40 -5.09 7.59
CA GLY A 45 -2.03 -5.26 7.08
C GLY A 45 -1.61 -4.30 5.97
N LYS A 46 -2.41 -3.27 5.66
CA LYS A 46 -2.20 -2.30 4.57
C LYS A 46 -0.75 -1.82 4.44
N GLY A 47 -0.21 -1.15 5.46
CA GLY A 47 1.18 -0.67 5.42
C GLY A 47 2.24 -1.76 5.21
N GLY A 48 1.98 -3.01 5.63
CA GLY A 48 2.86 -4.13 5.34
C GLY A 48 2.78 -4.62 3.89
N ALA A 49 1.60 -4.55 3.28
CA ALA A 49 1.39 -4.84 1.86
C ALA A 49 2.00 -3.75 0.98
N ILE A 50 1.75 -2.47 1.30
CA ILE A 50 2.37 -1.32 0.63
C ILE A 50 3.88 -1.44 0.67
N LYS A 51 4.45 -1.73 1.86
CA LYS A 51 5.89 -1.94 1.99
C LYS A 51 6.37 -3.07 1.08
N ALA A 52 5.72 -4.23 1.09
CA ALA A 52 6.14 -5.37 0.27
C ALA A 52 6.14 -5.05 -1.24
N VAL A 53 5.19 -4.22 -1.70
CA VAL A 53 5.14 -3.71 -3.08
C VAL A 53 6.26 -2.70 -3.35
N SER A 54 6.50 -1.75 -2.45
CA SER A 54 7.38 -0.61 -2.73
C SER A 54 8.85 -0.81 -2.31
N GLU A 55 9.18 -1.86 -1.55
CA GLU A 55 10.47 -2.00 -0.85
C GLU A 55 11.70 -1.91 -1.76
N HIS A 56 11.59 -2.41 -3.00
CA HIS A 56 12.69 -2.40 -3.97
C HIS A 56 12.41 -1.52 -5.20
N LEU A 57 11.36 -0.70 -5.16
CA LEU A 57 11.05 0.23 -6.25
C LEU A 57 11.77 1.57 -6.06
N ASN A 58 12.08 2.23 -7.17
CA ASN A 58 12.70 3.55 -7.14
C ASN A 58 11.73 4.57 -6.48
N PRO A 59 12.12 5.23 -5.37
CA PRO A 59 11.23 6.15 -4.65
C PRO A 59 10.89 7.42 -5.44
N ARG A 60 11.62 7.72 -6.53
CA ARG A 60 11.26 8.81 -7.45
C ARG A 60 10.09 8.46 -8.37
N GLN A 61 9.80 7.16 -8.52
CA GLN A 61 8.78 6.64 -9.40
C GLN A 61 7.59 6.09 -8.62
N CYS A 62 7.85 5.41 -7.50
CA CYS A 62 6.83 4.84 -6.63
C CYS A 62 6.71 5.68 -5.35
N ARG A 63 5.54 6.29 -5.13
CA ARG A 63 5.26 7.06 -3.90
C ARG A 63 4.03 6.56 -3.17
N VAL A 64 4.07 6.67 -1.85
CA VAL A 64 2.96 6.32 -0.96
C VAL A 64 2.21 7.59 -0.55
N VAL A 65 0.89 7.55 -0.68
CA VAL A 65 -0.02 8.63 -0.27
C VAL A 65 -0.77 8.16 0.97
N ALA A 66 -0.52 8.82 2.10
CA ALA A 66 -1.17 8.53 3.38
C ALA A 66 -1.66 9.86 3.98
N LEU A 67 -2.83 10.32 3.54
CA LEU A 67 -3.36 11.63 3.94
C LEU A 67 -3.89 11.62 5.38
N PRO A 68 -3.61 12.66 6.18
CA PRO A 68 -4.24 12.82 7.49
C PRO A 68 -5.72 13.20 7.34
N LYS A 69 -6.41 13.37 8.48
CA LYS A 69 -7.75 13.96 8.50
C LYS A 69 -7.78 15.28 7.71
N PRO A 70 -8.88 15.60 7.01
CA PRO A 70 -8.97 16.83 6.23
C PRO A 70 -8.83 18.05 7.14
N THR A 71 -8.17 19.08 6.63
CA THR A 71 -8.19 20.44 7.19
C THR A 71 -9.59 21.06 7.04
N GLU A 72 -9.86 22.16 7.74
CA GLU A 72 -11.13 22.89 7.60
C GLU A 72 -11.42 23.31 6.15
N ARG A 73 -10.37 23.72 5.42
CA ARG A 73 -10.48 24.06 4.01
C ARG A 73 -10.76 22.84 3.14
N GLU A 74 -10.08 21.71 3.35
CA GLU A 74 -10.34 20.48 2.59
C GLU A 74 -11.73 19.91 2.89
N ALA A 75 -12.26 20.12 4.11
CA ALA A 75 -13.60 19.68 4.48
C ALA A 75 -14.71 20.46 3.77
N SER A 76 -14.44 21.69 3.31
CA SER A 76 -15.39 22.52 2.54
C SER A 76 -15.21 22.40 1.02
N GLN A 77 -14.19 21.67 0.55
CA GLN A 77 -13.96 21.40 -0.86
C GLN A 77 -14.85 20.26 -1.38
N TRP A 78 -14.84 20.11 -2.71
CA TRP A 78 -15.29 18.86 -3.30
C TRP A 78 -14.42 17.70 -2.78
N TYR A 79 -15.07 16.61 -2.33
CA TYR A 79 -14.40 15.58 -1.55
C TYR A 79 -13.19 14.92 -2.25
N PHE A 80 -13.28 14.72 -3.56
CA PHE A 80 -12.20 14.09 -4.33
C PHE A 80 -11.02 15.05 -4.59
N GLN A 81 -11.21 16.37 -4.43
CA GLN A 81 -10.23 17.39 -4.82
C GLN A 81 -8.86 17.18 -4.17
N ARG A 82 -8.82 16.88 -2.87
CA ARG A 82 -7.57 16.63 -2.15
C ARG A 82 -6.85 15.34 -2.57
N TYR A 83 -7.57 14.39 -3.17
CA TYR A 83 -6.99 13.14 -3.65
C TYR A 83 -6.49 13.27 -5.08
N VAL A 84 -7.18 14.08 -5.91
CA VAL A 84 -6.80 14.36 -7.30
C VAL A 84 -5.39 14.93 -7.41
N SER A 85 -4.98 15.78 -6.47
CA SER A 85 -3.61 16.33 -6.43
C SER A 85 -2.51 15.28 -6.24
N HIS A 86 -2.86 14.03 -5.95
CA HIS A 86 -1.94 12.94 -5.72
C HIS A 86 -2.05 11.81 -6.75
N LEU A 87 -2.84 11.98 -7.82
CA LEU A 87 -2.91 10.99 -8.91
C LEU A 87 -1.56 10.83 -9.62
N PRO A 88 -1.28 9.67 -10.24
CA PRO A 88 -0.03 9.43 -10.95
C PRO A 88 0.10 10.29 -12.21
N ALA A 89 1.29 10.87 -12.42
CA ALA A 89 1.75 11.36 -13.72
C ALA A 89 2.45 10.25 -14.53
N ALA A 90 2.83 10.53 -15.78
CA ALA A 90 3.43 9.53 -16.68
C ALA A 90 4.59 8.76 -16.02
N GLY A 91 4.48 7.43 -16.04
CA GLY A 91 5.46 6.52 -15.44
C GLY A 91 5.40 6.41 -13.91
N GLU A 92 4.53 7.15 -13.24
CA GLU A 92 4.38 7.08 -11.78
C GLU A 92 3.54 5.89 -11.33
N ILE A 93 3.96 5.33 -10.20
CA ILE A 93 3.20 4.36 -9.42
C ILE A 93 2.82 5.03 -8.11
N VAL A 94 1.52 5.08 -7.82
CA VAL A 94 1.03 5.69 -6.59
C VAL A 94 0.26 4.68 -5.75
N LEU A 95 0.70 4.50 -4.51
CA LEU A 95 0.12 3.57 -3.55
C LEU A 95 -0.63 4.36 -2.47
N PHE A 96 -1.94 4.24 -2.41
CA PHE A 96 -2.79 4.93 -1.44
C PHE A 96 -2.97 4.06 -0.19
N ASP A 97 -2.41 4.47 0.96
CA ASP A 97 -2.74 3.90 2.27
C ASP A 97 -4.03 4.54 2.77
N ARG A 98 -5.15 3.86 2.49
CA ARG A 98 -6.49 4.46 2.41
C ARG A 98 -6.62 5.48 1.29
N SER A 99 -7.86 5.82 0.98
CA SER A 99 -8.21 6.62 -0.19
C SER A 99 -9.47 7.46 0.05
N TRP A 100 -10.11 7.89 -1.04
CA TRP A 100 -11.45 8.47 -1.00
C TRP A 100 -12.49 7.51 -0.40
N TYR A 101 -12.21 6.21 -0.31
CA TYR A 101 -13.09 5.27 0.38
C TYR A 101 -13.16 5.43 1.91
N ASN A 102 -12.37 6.34 2.50
CA ASN A 102 -12.59 6.82 3.87
C ASN A 102 -14.06 7.21 4.12
N ARG A 103 -14.73 7.84 3.14
CA ARG A 103 -16.14 8.23 3.23
C ARG A 103 -17.11 7.07 3.39
N ALA A 104 -16.86 5.97 2.69
CA ALA A 104 -17.72 4.78 2.77
C ALA A 104 -17.42 3.90 3.99
N GLY A 105 -16.24 4.05 4.61
CA GLY A 105 -15.82 3.31 5.80
C GLY A 105 -15.87 4.17 7.06
N VAL A 106 -14.69 4.67 7.48
CA VAL A 106 -14.52 5.32 8.78
C VAL A 106 -15.38 6.57 8.96
N GLU A 107 -15.55 7.41 7.94
CA GLU A 107 -16.35 8.64 8.11
C GLU A 107 -17.83 8.32 8.32
N ARG A 108 -18.35 7.28 7.65
CA ARG A 108 -19.72 6.81 7.85
C ARG A 108 -19.91 6.24 9.25
N ILE A 109 -19.03 5.34 9.68
CA ILE A 109 -19.20 4.61 10.95
C ILE A 109 -18.94 5.51 12.16
N MET A 110 -17.97 6.43 12.05
CA MET A 110 -17.62 7.33 13.14
C MET A 110 -18.41 8.64 13.14
N GLY A 111 -19.31 8.85 12.17
CA GLY A 111 -20.15 10.04 12.09
C GLY A 111 -19.42 11.30 11.62
N PHE A 112 -18.32 11.16 10.88
CA PHE A 112 -17.58 12.28 10.28
C PHE A 112 -18.15 12.73 8.93
N ALA A 113 -19.10 11.97 8.37
CA ALA A 113 -19.86 12.35 7.19
C ALA A 113 -21.36 12.13 7.41
N THR A 114 -22.18 13.03 6.89
CA THR A 114 -23.64 12.90 6.89
C THR A 114 -24.06 11.75 5.95
N SER A 115 -25.23 11.15 6.21
CA SER A 115 -25.78 10.11 5.34
C SER A 115 -25.96 10.59 3.88
N ALA A 116 -26.26 11.87 3.68
CA ALA A 116 -26.35 12.49 2.36
C ALA A 116 -24.99 12.52 1.64
N GLN A 117 -23.92 12.92 2.34
CA GLN A 117 -22.55 12.91 1.79
C GLN A 117 -22.08 11.49 1.44
N VAL A 118 -22.38 10.50 2.28
CA VAL A 118 -22.03 9.09 2.01
C VAL A 118 -22.80 8.57 0.79
N LYS A 119 -24.10 8.85 0.70
CA LYS A 119 -24.92 8.47 -0.47
C LYS A 119 -24.39 9.10 -1.76
N ALA A 120 -24.10 10.41 -1.73
CA ALA A 120 -23.53 11.12 -2.86
C ALA A 120 -22.16 10.52 -3.26
N PHE A 121 -21.29 10.21 -2.30
CA PHE A 121 -20.01 9.56 -2.56
C PHE A 121 -20.16 8.21 -3.26
N LEU A 122 -21.08 7.35 -2.78
CA LEU A 122 -21.29 6.02 -3.39
C LEU A 122 -21.81 6.10 -4.83
N GLN A 123 -22.46 7.21 -5.21
CA GLN A 123 -22.86 7.48 -6.60
C GLN A 123 -21.73 8.09 -7.43
N GLN A 124 -20.91 8.96 -6.83
CA GLN A 124 -19.84 9.67 -7.51
C GLN A 124 -18.57 8.84 -7.72
N ALA A 125 -18.20 7.97 -6.77
CA ALA A 125 -16.95 7.22 -6.82
C ALA A 125 -16.80 6.37 -8.10
N PRO A 126 -17.82 5.60 -8.55
CA PRO A 126 -17.73 4.86 -9.81
C PRO A 126 -17.52 5.77 -11.03
N VAL A 127 -18.19 6.93 -11.05
CA VAL A 127 -18.06 7.91 -12.16
C VAL A 127 -16.66 8.52 -12.17
N PHE A 128 -16.15 8.90 -10.99
CA PHE A 128 -14.80 9.44 -10.84
C PHE A 128 -13.75 8.42 -11.27
N GLU A 129 -13.85 7.18 -10.81
CA GLU A 129 -12.92 6.11 -11.15
C GLU A 129 -12.97 5.75 -12.64
N LYS A 130 -14.17 5.77 -13.25
CA LYS A 130 -14.31 5.58 -14.69
C LYS A 130 -13.54 6.64 -15.47
N GLN A 131 -13.60 7.91 -15.07
CA GLN A 131 -12.82 8.96 -15.74
C GLN A 131 -11.31 8.70 -15.66
N LEU A 132 -10.81 8.19 -14.52
CA LEU A 132 -9.39 7.85 -14.38
C LEU A 132 -8.99 6.70 -15.31
N VAL A 133 -9.81 5.65 -15.37
CA VAL A 133 -9.56 4.47 -16.22
C VAL A 133 -9.68 4.82 -17.69
N ASP A 134 -10.71 5.58 -18.09
CA ASP A 134 -10.92 6.02 -19.48
C ASP A 134 -9.75 6.92 -19.97
N ASP A 135 -9.15 7.70 -19.06
CA ASP A 135 -7.95 8.50 -19.36
C ASP A 135 -6.67 7.64 -19.47
N GLY A 136 -6.69 6.39 -19.01
CA GLY A 136 -5.59 5.43 -19.14
C GLY A 136 -4.81 5.16 -17.85
N ILE A 137 -5.34 5.52 -16.67
CA ILE A 137 -4.76 5.11 -15.38
C ILE A 137 -5.15 3.65 -15.10
N LEU A 138 -4.16 2.79 -14.84
CA LEU A 138 -4.41 1.43 -14.35
C LEU A 138 -4.75 1.48 -12.86
N LEU A 139 -6.04 1.39 -12.55
CA LEU A 139 -6.59 1.48 -11.21
C LEU A 139 -6.82 0.10 -10.58
N PHE A 140 -6.16 -0.16 -9.46
CA PHE A 140 -6.31 -1.36 -8.65
C PHE A 140 -6.89 -1.03 -7.29
N LYS A 141 -7.94 -1.73 -6.87
CA LYS A 141 -8.59 -1.52 -5.57
C LYS A 141 -8.58 -2.79 -4.74
N TYR A 142 -7.82 -2.80 -3.66
CA TYR A 142 -7.68 -3.95 -2.77
C TYR A 142 -8.38 -3.73 -1.45
N TRP A 143 -9.21 -4.69 -1.04
CA TRP A 143 -9.75 -4.79 0.31
C TRP A 143 -9.08 -5.93 1.06
N LEU A 144 -8.26 -5.60 2.06
CA LEU A 144 -7.58 -6.57 2.91
C LEU A 144 -8.55 -7.06 3.99
N SER A 145 -9.03 -8.31 3.88
CA SER A 145 -9.94 -8.92 4.86
C SER A 145 -9.18 -9.53 6.04
N CYS A 146 -9.74 -9.38 7.23
CA CYS A 146 -9.18 -9.91 8.47
C CYS A 146 -10.35 -10.24 9.39
N ASP A 147 -10.36 -11.46 9.92
CA ASP A 147 -11.36 -11.88 10.88
C ASP A 147 -11.15 -11.14 12.20
N GLN A 148 -12.24 -10.92 12.95
CA GLN A 148 -12.21 -10.20 14.22
C GLN A 148 -11.25 -10.85 15.22
N VAL A 149 -11.17 -12.19 15.25
CA VAL A 149 -10.23 -12.93 16.11
C VAL A 149 -8.77 -12.57 15.78
N GLN A 150 -8.43 -12.45 14.49
CA GLN A 150 -7.08 -12.03 14.08
C GLN A 150 -6.85 -10.53 14.35
N GLN A 151 -7.89 -9.71 14.21
CA GLN A 151 -7.83 -8.29 14.51
C GLN A 151 -7.51 -8.04 16.00
N GLU A 152 -8.24 -8.71 16.90
CA GLU A 152 -8.03 -8.63 18.35
C GLU A 152 -6.64 -9.10 18.77
N LYS A 153 -6.17 -10.21 18.20
CA LYS A 153 -4.80 -10.68 18.42
C LYS A 153 -3.76 -9.62 18.05
N ARG A 154 -3.93 -8.96 16.90
CA ARG A 154 -3.00 -7.91 16.44
C ARG A 154 -3.08 -6.65 17.27
N PHE A 155 -4.25 -6.32 17.81
CA PHE A 155 -4.40 -5.23 18.76
C PHE A 155 -3.60 -5.50 20.06
N ALA A 156 -3.70 -6.73 20.59
CA ALA A 156 -2.91 -7.14 21.75
C ALA A 156 -1.40 -7.08 21.46
N GLU A 157 -0.95 -7.67 20.35
CA GLU A 157 0.48 -7.65 19.95
C GLU A 157 1.02 -6.21 19.79
N ARG A 158 0.23 -5.27 19.25
CA ARG A 158 0.65 -3.87 19.10
C ARG A 158 0.74 -3.13 20.44
N ARG A 159 -0.13 -3.47 21.39
CA ARG A 159 -0.12 -2.88 22.73
C ARG A 159 1.13 -3.29 23.51
N GLU A 160 1.59 -4.52 23.30
CA GLU A 160 2.77 -5.08 23.98
C GLU A 160 4.10 -4.68 23.33
N ASP A 161 4.10 -4.33 22.04
CA ASP A 161 5.31 -3.98 21.28
C ASP A 161 5.60 -2.45 21.34
N PRO A 162 6.70 -2.02 21.99
CA PRO A 162 7.07 -0.60 22.12
C PRO A 162 7.27 0.11 20.77
N LEU A 163 7.63 -0.63 19.71
CA LEU A 163 7.85 -0.07 18.36
C LEU A 163 6.54 0.06 17.56
N LYS A 164 5.43 -0.47 18.07
CA LYS A 164 4.12 -0.47 17.41
C LYS A 164 3.01 0.19 18.21
N GLY A 165 3.24 0.57 19.47
CA GLY A 165 2.24 1.22 20.31
C GLY A 165 1.62 2.47 19.68
N TRP A 166 2.40 3.25 18.91
CA TRP A 166 1.92 4.42 18.17
C TRP A 166 0.85 4.12 17.10
N LYS A 167 0.69 2.85 16.70
CA LYS A 167 -0.31 2.40 15.71
C LYS A 167 -1.68 2.13 16.33
N LEU A 168 -1.89 2.48 17.60
CA LEU A 168 -3.17 2.38 18.30
C LEU A 168 -3.72 3.78 18.55
N SER A 169 -4.91 4.06 18.05
CA SER A 169 -5.64 5.30 18.26
C SER A 169 -6.96 5.06 19.03
N PRO A 170 -7.55 6.11 19.63
CA PRO A 170 -8.89 6.00 20.21
C PRO A 170 -9.97 5.54 19.22
N ILE A 171 -9.81 5.89 17.94
CA ILE A 171 -10.71 5.45 16.85
C ILE A 171 -10.61 3.94 16.68
N ASP A 172 -9.40 3.38 16.73
CA ASP A 172 -9.19 1.93 16.61
C ASP A 172 -9.88 1.17 17.74
N LEU A 173 -9.86 1.70 18.97
CA LEU A 173 -10.53 1.08 20.11
C LEU A 173 -12.05 1.05 19.92
N LYS A 174 -12.65 2.16 19.48
CA LYS A 174 -14.08 2.21 19.18
C LYS A 174 -14.45 1.32 17.98
N ALA A 175 -13.59 1.23 16.97
CA ALA A 175 -13.83 0.43 15.79
C ALA A 175 -13.93 -1.09 16.08
N ARG A 176 -13.33 -1.56 17.19
CA ARG A 176 -13.42 -2.96 17.64
C ARG A 176 -14.86 -3.37 17.99
N GLU A 177 -15.60 -2.47 18.64
CA GLU A 177 -17.00 -2.70 19.03
C GLU A 177 -17.96 -2.66 17.82
N LEU A 178 -17.56 -1.96 16.75
CA LEU A 178 -18.37 -1.71 15.57
C LEU A 178 -18.03 -2.66 14.39
N TYR A 179 -17.48 -3.84 14.68
CA TYR A 179 -17.01 -4.77 13.63
C TYR A 179 -18.11 -5.11 12.61
N GLY A 180 -19.33 -5.38 13.10
CA GLY A 180 -20.51 -5.66 12.28
C GLY A 180 -20.90 -4.49 11.38
N ASP A 181 -20.92 -3.27 11.92
CA ASP A 181 -21.27 -2.07 11.16
C ASP A 181 -20.24 -1.77 10.05
N TYR A 182 -18.96 -1.95 10.34
CA TYR A 182 -17.91 -1.89 9.31
C TYR A 182 -18.08 -2.96 8.23
N THR A 183 -18.59 -4.16 8.57
CA THR A 183 -18.95 -5.18 7.57
C THR A 183 -20.06 -4.69 6.67
N ALA A 184 -21.16 -4.18 7.24
CA ALA A 184 -22.29 -3.66 6.48
C ALA A 184 -21.90 -2.47 5.59
N ALA A 185 -21.02 -1.59 6.09
CA ALA A 185 -20.48 -0.48 5.33
C ALA A 185 -19.63 -0.96 4.14
N ARG A 186 -18.76 -1.97 4.33
CA ARG A 186 -18.02 -2.62 3.25
C ARG A 186 -18.96 -3.20 2.20
N GLU A 187 -19.97 -3.98 2.59
CA GLU A 187 -20.91 -4.59 1.63
C GLU A 187 -21.64 -3.53 0.79
N ALA A 188 -22.10 -2.45 1.42
CA ALA A 188 -22.72 -1.35 0.71
C ALA A 188 -21.75 -0.66 -0.27
N MET A 189 -20.49 -0.47 0.14
CA MET A 189 -19.43 0.09 -0.70
C MET A 189 -19.11 -0.80 -1.90
N LEU A 190 -18.92 -2.10 -1.68
CA LEU A 190 -18.64 -3.08 -2.74
C LEU A 190 -19.80 -3.14 -3.73
N LYS A 191 -21.04 -3.24 -3.24
CA LYS A 191 -22.25 -3.25 -4.08
C LYS A 191 -22.35 -2.01 -4.98
N ALA A 192 -22.01 -0.84 -4.45
CA ALA A 192 -22.13 0.41 -5.19
C ALA A 192 -20.95 0.68 -6.14
N THR A 193 -19.76 0.12 -5.87
CA THR A 193 -18.51 0.58 -6.51
C THR A 193 -17.62 -0.52 -7.08
N HIS A 194 -18.02 -1.80 -6.98
CA HIS A 194 -17.42 -2.87 -7.76
C HIS A 194 -18.00 -2.83 -9.17
N THR A 195 -17.23 -2.29 -10.11
CA THR A 195 -17.63 -2.15 -11.52
C THR A 195 -16.71 -2.95 -12.43
N LYS A 196 -17.10 -3.14 -13.70
CA LYS A 196 -16.26 -3.78 -14.71
C LYS A 196 -14.97 -2.97 -14.95
N ASP A 197 -15.08 -1.65 -15.00
CA ASP A 197 -13.97 -0.74 -15.32
C ASP A 197 -13.01 -0.59 -14.12
N ALA A 198 -13.54 -0.59 -12.89
CA ALA A 198 -12.76 -0.49 -11.65
C ALA A 198 -13.26 -1.52 -10.62
N PRO A 199 -12.85 -2.80 -10.75
CA PRO A 199 -13.28 -3.84 -9.83
C PRO A 199 -12.58 -3.74 -8.48
N TRP A 200 -13.28 -4.19 -7.45
CA TRP A 200 -12.71 -4.49 -6.14
C TRP A 200 -12.13 -5.90 -6.09
N THR A 201 -10.93 -6.04 -5.54
CA THR A 201 -10.30 -7.32 -5.23
C THR A 201 -10.24 -7.51 -3.71
N LEU A 202 -10.84 -8.58 -3.20
CA LEU A 202 -10.75 -8.95 -1.78
C LEU A 202 -9.61 -9.94 -1.60
N VAL A 203 -8.76 -9.72 -0.59
CA VAL A 203 -7.64 -10.61 -0.30
C VAL A 203 -7.69 -11.02 1.17
N ASP A 204 -7.63 -12.33 1.44
CA ASP A 204 -7.55 -12.85 2.79
C ASP A 204 -6.18 -12.52 3.41
N PHE A 205 -6.22 -11.69 4.44
CA PHE A 205 -5.06 -11.23 5.19
C PHE A 205 -5.00 -11.81 6.60
N ASN A 206 -5.77 -12.86 6.93
CA ASN A 206 -5.66 -13.59 8.20
C ASN A 206 -4.21 -14.07 8.45
N ASP A 207 -3.56 -14.59 7.41
CA ASP A 207 -2.10 -14.68 7.31
C ASP A 207 -1.57 -13.51 6.46
N GLN A 208 -0.97 -12.51 7.10
CA GLN A 208 -0.49 -11.31 6.42
C GLN A 208 0.64 -11.59 5.42
N LYS A 209 1.42 -12.66 5.58
CA LYS A 209 2.52 -12.98 4.66
C LYS A 209 1.96 -13.60 3.38
N LEU A 210 1.08 -14.58 3.55
CA LEU A 210 0.39 -15.19 2.41
C LEU A 210 -0.43 -14.13 1.66
N GLY A 211 -1.20 -13.30 2.39
CA GLY A 211 -1.99 -12.23 1.77
C GLY A 211 -1.15 -11.23 0.96
N ARG A 212 0.10 -10.94 1.37
CA ARG A 212 1.02 -10.11 0.58
C ARG A 212 1.44 -10.78 -0.71
N LEU A 213 1.85 -12.06 -0.65
CA LEU A 213 2.23 -12.82 -1.84
C LEU A 213 1.05 -12.90 -2.82
N THR A 214 -0.14 -13.21 -2.31
CA THR A 214 -1.38 -13.28 -3.10
C THR A 214 -1.72 -11.94 -3.75
N LEU A 215 -1.67 -10.84 -3.00
CA LEU A 215 -1.96 -9.51 -3.53
C LEU A 215 -0.96 -9.10 -4.61
N ILE A 216 0.33 -9.32 -4.38
CA ILE A 216 1.38 -8.93 -5.35
C ILE A 216 1.24 -9.74 -6.63
N ARG A 217 1.01 -11.06 -6.52
CA ARG A 217 0.79 -11.90 -7.69
C ARG A 217 -0.44 -11.45 -8.50
N ASP A 218 -1.57 -11.19 -7.84
CA ASP A 218 -2.78 -10.65 -8.52
C ASP A 218 -2.51 -9.30 -9.20
N LEU A 219 -1.75 -8.41 -8.56
CA LEU A 219 -1.39 -7.12 -9.13
C LEU A 219 -0.59 -7.30 -10.43
N ILE A 220 0.42 -8.17 -10.41
CA ILE A 220 1.27 -8.43 -11.59
C ILE A 220 0.47 -9.13 -12.69
N ASP A 221 -0.33 -10.14 -12.37
CA ASP A 221 -1.12 -10.92 -13.34
C ASP A 221 -2.15 -10.10 -14.11
N ARG A 222 -2.58 -8.97 -13.54
CA ARG A 222 -3.58 -8.09 -14.14
C ARG A 222 -2.97 -6.99 -15.00
N LEU A 223 -1.66 -6.86 -15.02
CA LEU A 223 -0.96 -5.94 -15.91
C LEU A 223 -0.81 -6.60 -17.29
N PRO A 224 -0.64 -5.80 -18.36
CA PRO A 224 -0.16 -6.35 -19.63
C PRO A 224 1.24 -6.95 -19.45
N ASP A 225 1.76 -7.62 -20.48
CA ASP A 225 3.15 -8.08 -20.45
C ASP A 225 4.09 -6.87 -20.24
N THR A 226 4.74 -6.85 -19.08
CA THR A 226 5.66 -5.78 -18.66
C THR A 226 7.12 -6.18 -18.88
N HIS A 227 7.39 -7.30 -19.56
CA HIS A 227 8.76 -7.71 -19.83
C HIS A 227 9.48 -6.66 -20.66
N MET A 228 10.63 -6.22 -20.17
CA MET A 228 11.57 -5.38 -20.92
C MET A 228 12.89 -6.14 -21.02
N ASP A 229 13.42 -6.22 -22.24
CA ASP A 229 14.77 -6.73 -22.43
C ASP A 229 15.75 -5.82 -21.68
N ALA A 230 16.54 -6.42 -20.79
CA ALA A 230 17.57 -5.68 -20.09
C ALA A 230 18.66 -5.29 -21.11
N GLU A 231 18.82 -4.00 -21.37
CA GLU A 231 20.00 -3.53 -22.09
C GLU A 231 21.23 -3.77 -21.21
N PRO A 232 22.19 -4.61 -21.66
CA PRO A 232 23.38 -4.87 -20.87
C PRO A 232 24.17 -3.56 -20.72
N ILE A 233 24.28 -3.09 -19.48
CA ILE A 233 25.16 -1.96 -19.16
C ILE A 233 26.59 -2.46 -19.26
N ASP A 234 27.38 -1.88 -20.16
CA ASP A 234 28.82 -2.11 -20.20
C ASP A 234 29.43 -1.64 -18.87
N PHE A 235 30.06 -2.58 -18.16
CA PHE A 235 30.69 -2.33 -16.88
C PHE A 235 32.19 -2.65 -16.98
N PRO A 236 32.95 -1.82 -17.69
CA PRO A 236 34.37 -2.08 -17.91
C PRO A 236 35.14 -1.99 -16.60
N SER A 237 36.21 -2.79 -16.50
CA SER A 237 37.12 -2.71 -15.36
C SER A 237 37.76 -1.33 -15.28
N LEU A 238 37.90 -0.80 -14.06
CA LEU A 238 38.58 0.46 -13.84
C LEU A 238 40.03 0.39 -14.34
N PRO A 239 40.55 1.46 -14.98
CA PRO A 239 41.97 1.56 -15.24
C PRO A 239 42.70 1.78 -13.90
N GLY A 240 43.30 0.70 -13.39
CA GLY A 240 44.07 0.71 -12.14
C GLY A 240 43.33 0.13 -10.93
N LYS A 241 43.99 0.18 -9.76
CA LYS A 241 43.43 -0.37 -8.51
C LYS A 241 42.38 0.57 -7.91
N PRO A 242 41.32 0.05 -7.27
CA PRO A 242 40.36 0.85 -6.51
C PRO A 242 41.07 1.72 -5.47
N LYS A 243 40.69 3.01 -5.41
CA LYS A 243 41.23 3.94 -4.42
C LYS A 243 40.61 3.66 -3.04
N LYS A 244 41.37 3.94 -1.99
CA LYS A 244 40.87 3.93 -0.60
C LYS A 244 40.54 5.35 -0.17
N GLU A 245 39.34 5.55 0.35
CA GLU A 245 38.87 6.84 0.87
C GLU A 245 39.77 7.33 2.02
N ARG A 246 40.00 8.64 2.11
CA ARG A 246 40.82 9.26 3.17
C ARG A 246 40.18 10.56 3.65
N PHE A 247 40.07 10.72 4.96
CA PHE A 247 39.40 11.85 5.59
C PHE A 247 40.38 12.74 6.36
N GLY A 248 40.82 13.83 5.73
CA GLY A 248 41.82 14.75 6.32
C GLY A 248 41.24 15.86 7.20
N MET A 249 40.05 16.37 6.86
CA MET A 249 39.46 17.54 7.53
C MET A 249 38.48 17.16 8.64
N VAL A 250 37.68 16.12 8.42
CA VAL A 250 36.64 15.67 9.35
C VAL A 250 36.73 14.15 9.45
N LYS A 251 36.91 13.62 10.66
CA LYS A 251 36.98 12.16 10.86
C LYS A 251 35.57 11.55 10.77
N PRO A 252 35.42 10.36 10.17
CA PRO A 252 34.17 9.60 10.25
C PRO A 252 33.79 9.29 11.70
N LEU A 253 32.49 9.08 11.93
CA LEU A 253 32.00 8.53 13.19
C LEU A 253 32.59 7.13 13.41
N THR A 254 32.74 6.74 14.68
CA THR A 254 33.10 5.37 15.02
C THR A 254 31.99 4.42 14.59
N ASP A 255 32.38 3.28 14.03
CA ASP A 255 31.45 2.26 13.61
C ASP A 255 30.54 1.81 14.76
N PHE A 256 29.31 1.45 14.40
CA PHE A 256 28.38 0.84 15.35
C PHE A 256 28.99 -0.47 15.89
N PRO A 257 29.06 -0.66 17.21
CA PRO A 257 29.70 -1.84 17.79
C PRO A 257 28.90 -3.11 17.46
N LEU A 258 29.46 -3.98 16.64
CA LEU A 258 28.89 -5.31 16.41
C LEU A 258 29.27 -6.22 17.59
N SER A 259 28.29 -6.68 18.36
CA SER A 259 28.52 -7.74 19.35
C SER A 259 28.99 -8.99 18.61
N LYS A 260 30.23 -9.43 18.84
CA LYS A 260 30.70 -10.72 18.33
C LYS A 260 29.76 -11.80 18.87
N LYS A 261 28.98 -12.45 18.01
CA LYS A 261 28.32 -13.71 18.37
C LYS A 261 29.43 -14.67 18.81
N LYS A 262 29.42 -15.09 20.07
CA LYS A 262 30.14 -16.29 20.48
C LYS A 262 29.63 -17.41 19.59
N LYS A 263 30.53 -17.99 18.79
CA LYS A 263 30.32 -19.33 18.25
C LYS A 263 30.55 -20.25 19.46
N ASP A 264 29.47 -20.78 20.00
CA ASP A 264 29.52 -22.03 20.77
C ASP A 264 29.35 -23.19 19.78
#